data_AF-A0A934EWM0-F1
#
_entry.id   AF-A0A934EWM0-F1
#
_cell.length_a   1.000
_cell.length_b   1.000
_cell.length_c   1.000
_cell.angle_alpha   90.00
_cell.angle_beta   90.00
_cell.angle_gamma   90.00
#
_symmetry.space_group_name_H-M   'P 1'
#
loop_
_entity.id
_entity.type
_entity.pdbx_description
1 polymer ?
#
loop_
_entity_poly.entity_id
_entity_poly.type
_entity_poly.pdbx_seq_one_letter_code
_entity_poly.pdbx_strand_id
1 'polypeptide(L)' 'MNEKKIRIHDKDLENVEAALLRAAKRAREIAKQTHTPLVYYENGHVVKIFVDQNGD' A
#
# COMPACT_ATOMS: atom_id res chain seq x y z
N MET A 1 15.59 9.39 32.30
CA MET A 1 16.20 8.30 31.51
C MET A 1 15.99 8.65 30.05
N ASN A 2 17.07 8.90 29.30
CA ASN A 2 16.97 9.34 27.89
C ASN A 2 16.62 8.14 27.00
N GLU A 3 15.39 8.13 26.49
CA GLU A 3 14.96 7.20 25.45
C GLU A 3 15.66 7.53 24.13
N LYS A 4 16.87 6.98 23.94
CA LYS A 4 17.47 6.91 22.61
C LYS A 4 16.54 6.07 21.74
N LYS A 5 15.77 6.73 20.87
CA LYS A 5 15.05 6.06 19.77
C LYS A 5 16.06 5.23 18.99
N ILE A 6 16.06 3.91 19.23
CA ILE A 6 16.89 2.97 18.49
C ILE A 6 16.35 2.98 17.07
N ARG A 7 16.95 3.78 16.19
CA ARG A 7 16.73 3.67 14.75
C ARG A 7 17.50 2.44 14.29
N ILE A 8 16.87 1.27 14.40
CA ILE A 8 17.36 0.06 13.75
C ILE A 8 17.19 0.32 12.25
N HIS A 9 18.28 0.74 11.60
CA HIS A 9 18.32 0.93 10.15
C HIS A 9 18.52 -0.45 9.53
N ASP A 10 17.41 -1.16 9.34
CA ASP A 10 17.39 -2.42 8.60
C ASP A 10 17.50 -2.10 7.11
N LYS A 11 18.62 -2.49 6.51
CA LYS A 11 18.94 -2.24 5.11
C LYS A 11 17.94 -2.91 4.16
N ASP A 12 17.33 -4.02 4.57
CA ASP A 12 16.30 -4.70 3.78
C ASP A 12 14.97 -3.95 3.81
N LEU A 13 14.71 -3.20 4.89
CA LEU A 13 13.49 -2.39 5.05
C LEU A 13 13.62 -0.95 4.52
N GLU A 14 14.85 -0.52 4.17
CA GLU A 14 15.14 0.86 3.73
C GLU A 14 14.28 1.31 2.54
N ASN A 15 13.90 0.38 1.65
CA ASN A 15 13.15 0.68 0.44
C ASN A 15 11.70 0.19 0.47
N VAL A 16 11.18 -0.24 1.63
CA VAL A 16 9.86 -0.87 1.74
C VAL A 16 8.74 0.10 1.33
N GLU A 17 8.81 1.36 1.73
CA GLU A 17 7.80 2.36 1.35
C GLU A 17 7.69 2.50 -0.17
N ALA A 18 8.82 2.68 -0.85
CA ALA A 18 8.87 2.79 -2.31
C ALA A 18 8.40 1.50 -3.01
N ALA A 19 8.68 0.32 -2.43
CA ALA A 19 8.19 -0.95 -2.94
C ALA A 19 6.66 -1.07 -2.81
N LEU A 20 6.11 -0.72 -1.65
CA LEU A 20 4.66 -0.74 -1.38
C LEU A 20 3.90 0.22 -2.29
N LEU A 21 4.42 1.44 -2.48
CA LEU A 21 3.80 2.43 -3.39
C LEU A 21 3.75 1.90 -4.85
N ARG A 22 4.82 1.25 -5.31
CA ARG A 22 4.85 0.63 -6.64
C ARG A 22 3.86 -0.52 -6.75
N ALA A 23 3.78 -1.38 -5.74
CA ALA A 23 2.83 -2.49 -5.69
C ALA A 23 1.37 -1.97 -5.75
N ALA A 24 1.05 -0.95 -4.95
CA ALA A 24 -0.28 -0.35 -4.92
C ALA A 24 -0.67 0.28 -6.27
N LYS A 25 0.24 1.00 -6.93
CA LYS A 25 0.01 1.55 -8.27
C LYS A 25 -0.31 0.44 -9.28
N ARG A 26 0.45 -0.65 -9.25
CA ARG A 26 0.28 -1.78 -10.17
C ARG A 26 -1.02 -2.55 -9.92
N ALA A 27 -1.38 -2.74 -8.65
CA ALA A 27 -2.65 -3.37 -8.27
C ALA A 27 -3.86 -2.59 -8.78
N ARG A 28 -3.85 -1.25 -8.65
CA ARG A 28 -4.91 -0.38 -9.19
C ARG A 28 -5.04 -0.49 -10.71
N GLU A 29 -3.92 -0.49 -11.42
CA GLU A 29 -3.92 -0.62 -12.88
C GLU A 29 -4.50 -1.96 -13.34
N ILE A 30 -4.08 -3.07 -12.70
CA ILE A 30 -4.61 -4.41 -13.00
C ILE A 30 -6.10 -4.49 -12.69
N ALA A 31 -6.53 -3.98 -11.53
CA ALA A 31 -7.94 -3.94 -11.13
C ALA A 31 -8.80 -3.22 -12.18
N LYS A 32 -8.32 -2.07 -12.66
CA LYS A 32 -8.95 -1.29 -13.73
C LYS A 32 -9.03 -2.07 -15.04
N GLN A 33 -7.91 -2.64 -15.50
CA GLN A 33 -7.84 -3.37 -16.77
C GLN A 33 -8.74 -4.61 -16.79
N THR A 34 -8.77 -5.34 -15.68
CA THR A 34 -9.50 -6.61 -15.57
C THR A 34 -10.94 -6.44 -15.11
N HIS A 35 -11.38 -5.20 -14.84
CA HIS A 35 -12.67 -4.90 -14.23
C HIS A 35 -12.91 -5.71 -12.94
N THR A 36 -11.85 -5.87 -12.15
CA THR A 36 -11.89 -6.56 -10.87
C THR A 36 -11.78 -5.56 -9.71
N PRO A 37 -12.38 -5.87 -8.57
CA PRO A 37 -12.31 -5.02 -7.40
C PRO A 37 -10.91 -5.04 -6.76
N LEU A 38 -10.44 -3.89 -6.30
CA LEU A 38 -9.31 -3.79 -5.38
C LEU A 38 -9.79 -4.04 -3.95
N VAL A 39 -9.08 -4.88 -3.22
CA VAL A 39 -9.40 -5.24 -1.83
C VAL A 39 -8.22 -4.92 -0.93
N TYR A 40 -8.45 -4.18 0.16
CA TYR A 40 -7.43 -3.87 1.16
C TYR A 40 -8.03 -3.83 2.56
N TYR A 41 -7.17 -3.88 3.59
CA TYR A 41 -7.58 -3.80 4.98
C TYR A 41 -7.35 -2.40 5.51
N GLU A 42 -8.38 -1.79 6.07
CA GLU A 42 -8.34 -0.43 6.61
C GLU A 42 -9.19 -0.37 7.89
N ASN A 43 -8.62 0.19 8.95
CA ASN A 43 -9.30 0.41 10.23
C ASN A 43 -9.99 -0.84 10.83
N GLY A 44 -9.42 -2.03 10.63
CA GLY A 44 -10.02 -3.26 11.17
C GLY A 44 -11.03 -3.94 10.23
N HIS A 45 -11.22 -3.42 9.03
CA HIS A 45 -12.22 -3.89 8.09
C HIS A 45 -11.62 -4.19 6.71
N VAL A 46 -12.20 -5.17 6.01
CA VAL A 46 -11.89 -5.43 4.61
C VAL A 46 -12.70 -4.46 3.76
N VAL A 47 -12.01 -3.58 3.04
CA VAL A 47 -12.59 -2.61 2.10
C VAL A 47 -12.43 -3.14 0.68
N LYS A 48 -13.50 -3.01 -0.11
CA LYS A 48 -13.55 -3.44 -1.51
C LYS A 48 -14.00 -2.26 -2.36
N ILE A 49 -13.16 -1.83 -3.29
CA ILE A 49 -13.44 -0.72 -4.20
C ILE A 49 -13.32 -1.14 -5.66
N PHE A 50 -14.12 -0.55 -6.53
CA PHE A 50 -13.89 -0.58 -7.97
C PHE A 50 -13.21 0.72 -8.36
N VAL A 51 -12.06 0.61 -9.01
CA VAL A 51 -11.26 1.78 -9.41
C VAL A 51 -11.84 2.28 -10.75
N ASP A 52 -12.85 3.15 -10.67
CA ASP A 52 -13.43 3.79 -11.85
C ASP A 52 -12.45 4.80 -12.47
N GLN A 53 -12.69 5.19 -13.73
CA GLN A 53 -11.75 6.03 -14.49
C GLN A 53 -11.56 7.45 -13.93
N ASN A 54 -12.41 7.88 -13.00
CA ASN A 54 -12.33 9.18 -12.34
C ASN A 54 -11.79 8.95 -10.92
N GLY A 55 -10.47 9.13 -10.77
CA GLY A 55 -9.78 8.88 -9.51
C GLY A 55 -10.32 9.71 -8.35
N ASP A 56 -10.45 9.06 -7.19
CA ASP A 56 -10.51 9.70 -5.88
C ASP A 56 -9.16 10.37 -5.51
#